data_AF-A0A9N8DQK6-F1
#
_entry.id   AF-A0A9N8DQK6-F1
#
_cell.length_a   1.000
_cell.length_b   1.000
_cell.length_c   1.000
_cell.angle_alpha   90.00
_cell.angle_beta   90.00
_cell.angle_gamma   90.00
#
_symmetry.space_group_name_H-M   'P 1'
#
loop_
_entity.id
_entity.type
_entity.pdbx_description
1 polymer ?
#
loop_
_entity_poly.entity_id
_entity_poly.type
_entity_poly.pdbx_seq_one_letter_code
_entity_poly.pdbx_strand_id
1 'polypeptide(L)'
;MNKHEWDSNTFEDIDWKCHGRALNRLDHHRTSLTKYLCNWHPVGKRVNKYHPKYPIACASCGAPEENREHVLRCPKRQSERTAWKKALKQYTDKHNTHPMLQTLLLSALQKVLDGEDTTGIEYDDSVADIANAQAAIGWDQLLKGRLSKQWAQRQDQHLKECNLKTHRKNGQTWLTGIIQELLNQWFELWEARNHDRHGKDAQTKAQAANQQVIHELQLLYDKYTGNLRTEQAWLLQTPINTRSQWPTASIRQWINTWEPVLEESYATQLETG
;
A
#
# COMPACT_ATOMS: atom_id res chain seq x y z
N MET A 1 -22.44 -0.89 -8.19
CA MET A 1 -21.28 -0.81 -9.10
C MET A 1 -20.29 -1.89 -8.67
N ASN A 2 -20.14 -2.97 -9.44
CA ASN A 2 -19.24 -4.08 -9.10
C ASN A 2 -17.79 -3.59 -9.24
N LYS A 3 -17.10 -3.41 -8.11
CA LYS A 3 -15.73 -2.86 -8.02
C LYS A 3 -14.68 -3.54 -8.92
N HIS A 4 -14.96 -4.77 -9.36
CA HIS A 4 -14.06 -5.61 -10.15
C HIS A 4 -14.71 -6.19 -11.41
N GLU A 5 -15.97 -5.85 -11.70
CA GLU A 5 -16.73 -6.31 -12.88
C GLU A 5 -16.75 -7.84 -13.12
N TRP A 6 -16.37 -8.65 -12.13
CA TRP A 6 -16.42 -10.11 -12.22
C TRP A 6 -17.85 -10.60 -12.43
N ASP A 7 -18.01 -11.54 -13.36
CA ASP A 7 -19.19 -12.37 -13.42
C ASP A 7 -19.20 -13.39 -12.25
N SER A 8 -20.35 -14.05 -12.07
CA SER A 8 -20.51 -15.04 -10.99
C SER A 8 -19.50 -16.18 -11.10
N ASN A 9 -19.14 -16.61 -12.31
CA ASN A 9 -18.21 -17.72 -12.51
C ASN A 9 -16.79 -17.33 -12.07
N THR A 10 -16.33 -16.14 -12.43
CA THR A 10 -15.03 -15.59 -12.07
C THR A 10 -14.93 -15.39 -10.56
N PHE A 11 -15.99 -14.86 -9.94
CA PHE A 11 -16.04 -14.70 -8.49
C PHE A 11 -15.97 -16.05 -7.76
N GLU A 12 -16.74 -17.04 -8.24
CA GLU A 12 -16.74 -18.39 -7.66
C GLU A 12 -15.44 -19.15 -7.96
N ASP A 13 -14.72 -18.83 -9.02
CA ASP A 13 -13.43 -19.48 -9.33
C ASP A 13 -12.30 -19.04 -8.38
N ILE A 14 -12.43 -17.90 -7.69
CA ILE A 14 -11.46 -17.50 -6.67
C ILE A 14 -11.47 -18.51 -5.50
N ASP A 15 -10.28 -18.94 -5.05
CA ASP A 15 -10.15 -19.83 -3.89
C ASP A 15 -10.32 -19.06 -2.57
N TRP A 16 -11.56 -18.69 -2.27
CA TRP A 16 -11.94 -18.01 -1.03
C TRP A 16 -11.59 -18.80 0.22
N LYS A 17 -11.51 -20.13 0.13
CA LYS A 17 -11.16 -21.00 1.24
C LYS A 17 -9.68 -20.87 1.60
N CYS A 18 -8.78 -20.95 0.62
CA CYS A 18 -7.35 -20.71 0.84
C CYS A 18 -7.08 -19.25 1.21
N HIS A 19 -7.80 -18.30 0.60
CA HIS A 19 -7.72 -16.88 0.95
C HIS A 19 -8.08 -16.64 2.42
N GLY A 20 -9.26 -17.09 2.87
CA GLY A 20 -9.70 -16.95 4.25
C GLY A 20 -8.76 -17.62 5.25
N ARG A 21 -8.23 -18.82 4.94
CA ARG A 21 -7.21 -19.48 5.76
C ARG A 21 -5.94 -18.62 5.90
N ALA A 22 -5.48 -18.04 4.81
CA ALA A 22 -4.28 -17.19 4.82
C ALA A 22 -4.51 -15.92 5.65
N LEU A 23 -5.66 -15.26 5.49
CA LEU A 23 -6.02 -14.08 6.29
C LEU A 23 -6.10 -14.40 7.79
N ASN A 24 -6.71 -15.53 8.16
CA ASN A 24 -6.79 -15.95 9.57
C ASN A 24 -5.41 -16.20 10.19
N ARG A 25 -4.45 -16.70 9.42
CA ARG A 25 -3.07 -16.87 9.90
C ARG A 25 -2.33 -15.54 10.07
N LEU A 26 -2.83 -14.48 9.45
CA LEU A 26 -2.30 -13.11 9.50
C LEU A 26 -3.19 -12.17 10.33
N ASP A 27 -3.98 -12.71 11.27
CA ASP A 27 -4.95 -11.94 12.07
C ASP A 27 -4.29 -10.84 12.92
N HIS A 28 -3.02 -11.02 13.31
CA HIS A 28 -2.24 -9.97 13.98
C HIS A 28 -2.08 -8.68 13.12
N HIS A 29 -2.28 -8.77 11.80
CA HIS A 29 -2.32 -7.63 10.87
C HIS A 29 -3.73 -7.29 10.37
N ARG A 30 -4.80 -7.83 10.97
CA ARG A 30 -6.19 -7.73 10.48
C ARG A 30 -6.63 -6.33 10.06
N THR A 31 -6.32 -5.31 10.86
CA THR A 31 -6.71 -3.92 10.56
C THR A 31 -6.05 -3.42 9.28
N SER A 32 -4.75 -3.67 9.11
CA SER A 32 -4.01 -3.26 7.92
C SER A 32 -4.40 -4.10 6.70
N LEU A 33 -4.57 -5.43 6.86
CA LEU A 33 -5.11 -6.31 5.82
C LEU A 33 -6.47 -5.83 5.30
N THR A 34 -7.39 -5.49 6.20
CA THR A 34 -8.73 -5.04 5.82
C THR A 34 -8.65 -3.74 5.02
N LYS A 35 -7.83 -2.78 5.48
CA LYS A 35 -7.57 -1.53 4.73
C LYS A 35 -6.96 -1.85 3.37
N TYR A 36 -6.09 -2.84 3.26
CA TYR A 36 -5.47 -3.24 2.01
C TYR A 36 -6.46 -3.75 0.98
N LEU A 37 -7.19 -4.79 1.35
CA LEU A 37 -8.10 -5.52 0.49
C LEU A 37 -9.26 -4.61 0.04
N CYS A 38 -9.65 -3.66 0.90
CA CYS A 38 -10.67 -2.66 0.59
C CYS A 38 -10.15 -1.42 -0.15
N ASN A 39 -8.84 -1.34 -0.48
CA ASN A 39 -8.20 -0.20 -1.13
C ASN A 39 -8.22 1.10 -0.29
N TRP A 40 -8.18 1.00 1.04
CA TRP A 40 -8.34 2.09 2.01
C TRP A 40 -7.05 2.51 2.75
N HIS A 41 -5.87 2.17 2.24
CA HIS A 41 -4.63 2.58 2.90
C HIS A 41 -4.41 4.09 2.93
N PRO A 42 -3.87 4.63 4.05
CA PRO A 42 -3.57 6.05 4.22
C PRO A 42 -2.32 6.47 3.44
N VAL A 43 -2.39 6.37 2.11
CA VAL A 43 -1.40 6.95 1.18
C VAL A 43 -1.61 8.46 1.07
N GLY A 44 -0.56 9.21 0.68
CA GLY A 44 -0.56 10.68 0.61
C GLY A 44 -1.80 11.26 -0.07
N LYS A 45 -2.15 10.78 -1.28
CA LYS A 45 -3.36 11.20 -2.00
C LYS A 45 -4.64 11.06 -1.17
N ARG A 46 -4.75 10.01 -0.36
CA ARG A 46 -5.94 9.75 0.45
C ARG A 46 -5.95 10.61 1.71
N VAL A 47 -4.85 10.68 2.44
CA VAL A 47 -4.81 11.45 3.70
C VAL A 47 -4.89 12.96 3.49
N ASN A 48 -4.37 13.44 2.37
CA ASN A 48 -4.49 14.85 1.98
C ASN A 48 -5.95 15.28 1.76
N LYS A 49 -6.82 14.37 1.27
CA LYS A 49 -8.26 14.62 1.17
C LYS A 49 -8.93 14.84 2.53
N TYR A 50 -8.36 14.32 3.61
CA TYR A 50 -8.89 14.56 4.95
C TYR A 50 -8.46 15.92 5.47
N HIS A 51 -7.20 16.31 5.23
CA HIS A 51 -6.68 17.62 5.61
C HIS A 51 -5.39 17.96 4.81
N PRO A 52 -5.24 19.18 4.28
CA PRO A 52 -4.06 19.61 3.51
C PRO A 52 -2.73 19.48 4.26
N LYS A 53 -2.77 19.44 5.59
CA LYS A 53 -1.60 19.19 6.44
C LYS A 53 -0.88 17.90 6.14
N TYR A 54 -1.56 16.89 5.62
CA TYR A 54 -0.90 15.65 5.23
C TYR A 54 -0.41 15.79 3.79
N PRO A 55 0.91 15.72 3.52
CA PRO A 55 1.43 15.92 2.18
C PRO A 55 0.93 14.86 1.19
N ILE A 56 0.53 15.29 0.00
CA ILE A 56 0.12 14.41 -1.10
C ILE A 56 1.31 13.63 -1.69
N ALA A 57 2.51 14.23 -1.66
CA ALA A 57 3.73 13.67 -2.21
C ALA A 57 4.22 12.43 -1.44
N CYS A 58 4.96 11.56 -2.13
CA CYS A 58 5.58 10.38 -1.52
C CYS A 58 6.74 10.77 -0.60
N ALA A 59 6.69 10.31 0.66
CA ALA A 59 7.76 10.55 1.63
C ALA A 59 9.08 9.87 1.23
N SER A 60 9.03 8.79 0.46
CA SER A 60 10.21 8.02 0.08
C SER A 60 10.98 8.63 -1.09
N CYS A 61 10.29 8.93 -2.19
CA CYS A 61 10.92 9.34 -3.45
C CYS A 61 10.61 10.78 -3.87
N GLY A 62 9.73 11.49 -3.16
CA GLY A 62 9.35 12.86 -3.50
C GLY A 62 8.40 12.99 -4.69
N ALA A 63 7.90 11.89 -5.26
CA ALA A 63 6.91 11.95 -6.34
C ALA A 63 5.68 12.78 -5.91
N PRO A 64 5.11 13.60 -6.80
CA PRO A 64 4.10 14.61 -6.44
C PRO A 64 2.81 14.01 -5.88
N GLU A 65 2.46 12.79 -6.28
CA GLU A 65 1.28 12.09 -5.77
C GLU A 65 1.61 10.66 -5.33
N GLU A 66 1.45 10.38 -4.04
CA GLU A 66 1.49 9.02 -3.50
C GLU A 66 0.09 8.40 -3.53
N ASN A 67 -0.16 7.57 -4.54
CA ASN A 67 -1.32 6.69 -4.62
C ASN A 67 -0.93 5.22 -4.34
N ARG A 68 -1.87 4.29 -4.49
CA ARG A 68 -1.66 2.89 -4.08
C ARG A 68 -0.71 2.16 -5.02
N GLU A 69 -0.86 2.43 -6.30
CA GLU A 69 -0.05 1.90 -7.39
C GLU A 69 1.39 2.42 -7.24
N HIS A 70 1.53 3.71 -6.91
CA HIS A 70 2.81 4.33 -6.60
C HIS A 70 3.51 3.65 -5.41
N VAL A 71 2.81 3.30 -4.33
CA VAL A 71 3.45 2.63 -3.18
C VAL A 71 4.15 1.34 -3.61
N LEU A 72 3.50 0.54 -4.46
CA LEU A 72 4.06 -0.70 -5.00
C LEU A 72 5.24 -0.45 -5.95
N ARG A 73 5.13 0.60 -6.79
CA ARG A 73 6.06 0.92 -7.89
C ARG A 73 7.09 1.99 -7.55
N CYS A 74 7.10 2.46 -6.30
CA CYS A 74 7.98 3.53 -5.87
C CYS A 74 9.44 3.16 -6.19
N PRO A 75 10.26 4.06 -6.79
CA PRO A 75 11.66 3.76 -7.11
C PRO A 75 12.48 3.35 -5.88
N LYS A 76 12.11 3.83 -4.69
CA LYS A 76 12.74 3.49 -3.41
C LYS A 76 12.32 2.12 -2.85
N ARG A 77 11.44 1.38 -3.54
CA ARG A 77 10.96 0.04 -3.14
C ARG A 77 11.53 -1.10 -3.97
N GLN A 78 12.60 -0.85 -4.73
CA GLN A 78 13.22 -1.87 -5.56
C GLN A 78 13.75 -3.06 -4.73
N SER A 79 14.31 -2.79 -3.54
CA SER A 79 14.76 -3.82 -2.60
C SER A 79 13.62 -4.74 -2.16
N GLU A 80 12.49 -4.15 -1.77
CA GLU A 80 11.32 -4.85 -1.27
C GLU A 80 10.65 -5.64 -2.40
N ARG A 81 10.53 -5.09 -3.61
CA ARG A 81 10.06 -5.84 -4.79
C ARG A 81 10.97 -7.02 -5.13
N THR A 82 12.29 -6.83 -5.03
CA THR A 82 13.26 -7.91 -5.27
C THR A 82 13.17 -8.99 -4.20
N ALA A 83 13.05 -8.60 -2.94
CA ALA A 83 12.84 -9.50 -1.81
C ALA A 83 11.54 -10.28 -1.97
N TRP A 84 10.47 -9.63 -2.43
CA TRP A 84 9.17 -10.26 -2.70
C TRP A 84 9.28 -11.40 -3.69
N LYS A 85 9.89 -11.14 -4.86
CA LYS A 85 10.11 -12.18 -5.88
C LYS A 85 10.99 -13.30 -5.35
N LYS A 86 12.05 -12.96 -4.62
CA LYS A 86 12.98 -13.94 -4.03
C LYS A 86 12.27 -14.84 -3.02
N ALA A 87 11.47 -14.27 -2.12
CA ALA A 87 10.74 -15.02 -1.10
C ALA A 87 9.73 -15.97 -1.74
N LEU A 88 9.01 -15.50 -2.76
CA LEU A 88 8.06 -16.35 -3.49
C LEU A 88 8.77 -17.48 -4.23
N LYS A 89 9.90 -17.20 -4.88
CA LYS A 89 10.73 -18.24 -5.51
C LYS A 89 11.23 -19.28 -4.50
N GLN A 90 11.72 -18.83 -3.34
CA GLN A 90 12.17 -19.73 -2.27
C GLN A 90 11.02 -20.60 -1.76
N TYR A 91 9.82 -20.04 -1.61
CA TYR A 91 8.63 -20.79 -1.25
C TYR A 91 8.31 -21.84 -2.32
N THR A 92 8.27 -21.46 -3.60
CA THR A 92 7.92 -22.38 -4.68
C THR A 92 8.93 -23.52 -4.83
N ASP A 93 10.24 -23.22 -4.69
CA ASP A 93 11.33 -24.19 -4.72
C ASP A 93 11.20 -25.20 -3.56
N LYS A 94 10.98 -24.70 -2.34
CA LYS A 94 10.84 -25.52 -1.12
C LYS A 94 9.66 -26.49 -1.19
N HIS A 95 8.59 -26.11 -1.89
CA HIS A 95 7.33 -26.86 -1.87
C HIS A 95 7.12 -27.78 -3.10
N ASN A 96 8.14 -28.01 -3.93
CA ASN A 96 8.05 -28.80 -5.16
C ASN A 96 6.91 -28.31 -6.06
N THR A 97 6.93 -27.02 -6.38
CA THR A 97 5.94 -26.41 -7.26
C THR A 97 6.10 -26.92 -8.69
N HIS A 98 4.99 -27.16 -9.39
CA HIS A 98 5.02 -27.51 -10.81
C HIS A 98 5.82 -26.46 -11.59
N PRO A 99 6.85 -26.83 -12.39
CA PRO A 99 7.77 -25.86 -12.99
C PRO A 99 7.10 -24.76 -13.80
N MET A 100 6.14 -25.11 -14.67
CA MET A 100 5.42 -24.10 -15.48
C MET A 100 4.50 -23.21 -14.64
N LEU A 101 4.00 -23.72 -13.51
CA LEU A 101 3.16 -22.95 -12.59
C LEU A 101 4.02 -21.91 -11.85
N GLN A 102 5.23 -22.30 -11.44
CA GLN A 102 6.20 -21.41 -10.84
C GLN A 102 6.64 -20.30 -11.82
N THR A 103 6.96 -20.66 -13.07
CA THR A 103 7.32 -19.69 -14.10
C THR A 103 6.18 -18.69 -14.32
N LEU A 104 4.95 -19.17 -14.51
CA LEU A 104 3.77 -18.31 -14.69
C LEU A 104 3.60 -17.34 -13.52
N LEU A 105 3.65 -17.84 -12.29
CA LEU A 105 3.46 -17.02 -11.09
C LEU A 105 4.53 -15.93 -10.96
N LEU A 106 5.80 -16.27 -11.16
CA LEU A 106 6.92 -15.33 -11.00
C LEU A 106 6.95 -14.29 -12.12
N SER A 107 6.65 -14.68 -13.37
CA SER A 107 6.56 -13.76 -14.50
C SER A 107 5.38 -12.81 -14.36
N ALA A 108 4.21 -13.31 -13.96
CA ALA A 108 3.04 -12.49 -13.72
C ALA A 108 3.26 -11.50 -12.57
N LEU A 109 3.83 -11.95 -11.45
CA LEU A 109 4.14 -11.07 -10.31
C LEU A 109 5.10 -9.95 -10.72
N GLN A 110 6.15 -10.26 -11.50
CA GLN A 110 7.10 -9.25 -11.98
C GLN A 110 6.38 -8.17 -12.79
N LYS A 111 5.61 -8.54 -13.82
CA LYS A 111 4.86 -7.60 -14.67
C LYS A 111 3.91 -6.73 -13.84
N VAL A 112 3.17 -7.34 -12.90
CA VAL A 112 2.25 -6.61 -12.00
C VAL A 112 2.99 -5.58 -11.13
N LEU A 113 4.14 -5.98 -10.56
CA LEU A 113 4.95 -5.12 -9.71
C LEU A 113 5.66 -3.99 -10.49
N ASP A 114 6.02 -4.24 -11.74
CA ASP A 114 6.61 -3.23 -12.63
C ASP A 114 5.54 -2.30 -13.23
N GLY A 115 4.28 -2.74 -13.21
CA GLY A 115 3.18 -2.01 -13.82
C GLY A 115 3.12 -2.12 -15.33
N GLU A 116 3.70 -3.19 -15.86
CA GLU A 116 3.62 -3.54 -17.27
C GLU A 116 2.23 -4.10 -17.61
N ASP A 117 1.94 -4.12 -18.92
CA ASP A 117 0.76 -4.79 -19.42
C ASP A 117 0.83 -6.30 -19.14
N THR A 118 -0.24 -6.81 -18.53
CA THR A 118 -0.39 -8.21 -18.14
C THR A 118 -1.10 -9.05 -19.22
N THR A 119 -1.63 -8.43 -20.29
CA THR A 119 -2.18 -9.16 -21.44
C THR A 119 -1.10 -9.95 -22.18
N GLY A 120 0.14 -9.45 -22.20
CA GLY A 120 1.30 -10.11 -22.78
C GLY A 120 2.10 -10.96 -21.80
N ILE A 121 1.44 -11.62 -20.82
CA ILE A 121 2.10 -12.66 -20.02
C ILE A 121 2.23 -13.89 -20.92
N GLU A 122 3.46 -14.24 -21.29
CA GLU A 122 3.74 -15.49 -21.98
C GLU A 122 3.63 -16.67 -21.01
N TYR A 123 3.01 -17.75 -21.47
CA TYR A 123 2.83 -18.96 -20.70
C TYR A 123 2.90 -20.19 -21.59
N ASP A 124 3.28 -21.32 -20.99
CA ASP A 124 3.26 -22.61 -21.65
C ASP A 124 1.82 -23.13 -21.79
N ASP A 125 1.52 -23.82 -22.89
CA ASP A 125 0.19 -24.35 -23.18
C ASP A 125 -0.35 -25.25 -22.06
N SER A 126 0.55 -25.94 -21.35
CA SER A 126 0.15 -26.78 -20.22
C SER A 126 -0.57 -26.00 -19.12
N VAL A 127 -0.28 -24.71 -18.92
CA VAL A 127 -0.88 -23.87 -17.87
C VAL A 127 -1.82 -22.79 -18.41
N ALA A 128 -2.23 -22.89 -19.68
CA ALA A 128 -3.09 -21.91 -20.33
C ALA A 128 -4.47 -21.75 -19.65
N ASP A 129 -5.06 -22.85 -19.18
CA ASP A 129 -6.29 -22.88 -18.40
C ASP A 129 -6.19 -21.99 -17.15
N ILE A 130 -5.10 -22.17 -16.38
CA ILE A 130 -4.83 -21.43 -15.14
C ILE A 130 -4.55 -19.96 -15.43
N ALA A 131 -3.76 -19.68 -16.47
CA ALA A 131 -3.43 -18.32 -16.89
C ALA A 131 -4.69 -17.55 -17.30
N ASN A 132 -5.55 -18.15 -18.10
CA ASN A 132 -6.81 -17.55 -18.55
C ASN A 132 -7.78 -17.32 -17.38
N ALA A 133 -7.90 -18.28 -16.46
CA ALA A 133 -8.72 -18.14 -15.27
C ALA A 133 -8.24 -16.99 -14.37
N GLN A 134 -6.91 -16.89 -14.16
CA GLN A 134 -6.34 -15.80 -13.39
C GLN A 134 -6.45 -14.45 -14.11
N ALA A 135 -6.34 -14.42 -15.44
CA ALA A 135 -6.54 -13.21 -16.23
C ALA A 135 -7.97 -12.68 -16.10
N ALA A 136 -8.98 -13.56 -16.08
CA ALA A 136 -10.38 -13.19 -15.85
C ALA A 136 -10.59 -12.58 -14.45
N ILE A 137 -9.92 -13.10 -13.42
CA ILE A 137 -9.91 -12.52 -12.07
C ILE A 137 -9.14 -11.18 -12.06
N GLY A 138 -8.08 -11.08 -12.84
CA GLY A 138 -7.14 -9.97 -12.89
C GLY A 138 -5.80 -10.32 -12.23
N TRP A 139 -4.71 -10.05 -12.93
CA TRP A 139 -3.35 -10.33 -12.42
C TRP A 139 -2.95 -9.42 -11.25
N ASP A 140 -3.47 -8.20 -11.15
CA ASP A 140 -3.26 -7.32 -10.00
C ASP A 140 -3.83 -7.90 -8.69
N GLN A 141 -4.80 -8.82 -8.80
CA GLN A 141 -5.45 -9.45 -7.66
C GLN A 141 -4.58 -10.50 -6.98
N LEU A 142 -3.48 -10.94 -7.64
CA LEU A 142 -2.40 -11.68 -6.99
C LEU A 142 -1.91 -10.92 -5.74
N LEU A 143 -1.73 -9.60 -5.85
CA LEU A 143 -1.25 -8.79 -4.74
C LEU A 143 -2.20 -8.77 -3.54
N LYS A 144 -3.47 -9.17 -3.73
CA LYS A 144 -4.50 -9.28 -2.68
C LYS A 144 -4.76 -10.72 -2.26
N GLY A 145 -3.99 -11.67 -2.78
CA GLY A 145 -4.15 -13.09 -2.49
C GLY A 145 -5.35 -13.75 -3.16
N ARG A 146 -5.95 -13.12 -4.17
CA ARG A 146 -7.15 -13.67 -4.85
C ARG A 146 -6.71 -14.44 -6.08
N LEU A 147 -6.45 -15.73 -5.88
CA LEU A 147 -6.04 -16.65 -6.93
C LEU A 147 -7.19 -17.58 -7.32
N SER A 148 -7.21 -18.00 -8.57
CA SER A 148 -8.09 -19.08 -9.05
C SER A 148 -7.88 -20.39 -8.28
N LYS A 149 -8.95 -21.18 -8.11
CA LYS A 149 -8.91 -22.55 -7.57
C LYS A 149 -8.03 -23.48 -8.40
N GLN A 150 -7.85 -23.19 -9.69
CA GLN A 150 -7.09 -24.02 -10.62
C GLN A 150 -5.61 -24.11 -10.25
N TRP A 151 -5.05 -23.06 -9.64
CA TRP A 151 -3.67 -23.07 -9.12
C TRP A 151 -3.46 -24.20 -8.11
N ALA A 152 -4.36 -24.33 -7.14
CA ALA A 152 -4.31 -25.40 -6.15
C ALA A 152 -4.54 -26.78 -6.79
N GLN A 153 -5.52 -26.90 -7.70
CA GLN A 153 -5.82 -28.17 -8.37
C GLN A 153 -4.62 -28.70 -9.15
N ARG A 154 -3.95 -27.84 -9.94
CA ARG A 154 -2.78 -28.24 -10.72
C ARG A 154 -1.62 -28.65 -9.84
N GLN A 155 -1.33 -27.87 -8.81
CA GLN A 155 -0.27 -28.21 -7.88
C GLN A 155 -0.55 -29.53 -7.14
N ASP A 156 -1.81 -29.78 -6.79
CA ASP A 156 -2.21 -31.02 -6.14
C ASP A 156 -2.02 -32.25 -7.04
N GLN A 157 -2.34 -32.11 -8.33
CA GLN A 157 -2.07 -33.13 -9.34
C GLN A 157 -0.57 -33.39 -9.49
N HIS A 158 0.24 -32.35 -9.64
CA HIS A 158 1.70 -32.48 -9.75
C HIS A 158 2.31 -33.22 -8.55
N LEU A 159 1.89 -32.84 -7.33
CA LEU A 159 2.36 -33.51 -6.11
C LEU A 159 1.95 -34.99 -6.07
N LYS A 160 0.79 -35.35 -6.64
CA LYS A 160 0.35 -36.74 -6.75
C LYS A 160 1.22 -37.51 -7.74
N GLU A 161 1.50 -36.95 -8.91
CA GLU A 161 2.36 -37.55 -9.94
C GLU A 161 3.80 -37.77 -9.43
N CYS A 162 4.31 -36.86 -8.60
CA CYS A 162 5.61 -37.01 -7.96
C CYS A 162 5.62 -37.94 -6.72
N ASN A 163 4.48 -38.55 -6.36
CA ASN A 163 4.32 -39.34 -5.12
C ASN A 163 4.67 -38.56 -3.82
N LEU A 164 4.44 -37.25 -3.81
CA LEU A 164 4.72 -36.35 -2.67
C LEU A 164 3.45 -35.88 -1.94
N LYS A 165 2.27 -36.17 -2.48
CA LYS A 165 0.99 -35.69 -1.94
C LYS A 165 0.69 -36.33 -0.58
N THR A 166 0.37 -35.50 0.40
CA THR A 166 -0.09 -35.91 1.74
C THR A 166 -1.17 -34.96 2.27
N HIS A 167 -1.78 -35.27 3.42
CA HIS A 167 -2.72 -34.36 4.06
C HIS A 167 -2.09 -33.01 4.46
N ARG A 168 -0.77 -32.94 4.64
CA ARG A 168 -0.03 -31.69 4.94
C ARG A 168 0.64 -31.07 3.71
N LYS A 169 0.85 -31.85 2.64
CA LYS A 169 1.48 -31.43 1.39
C LYS A 169 0.51 -31.66 0.23
N ASN A 170 -0.29 -30.65 -0.06
CA ASN A 170 -1.32 -30.67 -1.09
C ASN A 170 -1.51 -29.26 -1.67
N GLY A 171 -2.26 -29.17 -2.76
CA GLY A 171 -2.48 -27.90 -3.47
C GLY A 171 -3.11 -26.79 -2.62
N GLN A 172 -4.05 -27.11 -1.72
CA GLN A 172 -4.68 -26.11 -0.86
C GLN A 172 -3.70 -25.55 0.19
N THR A 173 -2.89 -26.41 0.82
CA THR A 173 -1.86 -25.96 1.76
C THR A 173 -0.82 -25.10 1.06
N TRP A 174 -0.43 -25.48 -0.15
CA TRP A 174 0.48 -24.71 -1.00
C TRP A 174 -0.12 -23.34 -1.36
N LEU A 175 -1.34 -23.29 -1.88
CA LEU A 175 -1.97 -22.03 -2.29
C LEU A 175 -2.20 -21.10 -1.11
N THR A 176 -2.60 -21.65 0.04
CA THR A 176 -2.71 -20.86 1.28
C THR A 176 -1.37 -20.22 1.63
N GLY A 177 -0.25 -20.95 1.52
CA GLY A 177 1.07 -20.40 1.82
C GLY A 177 1.56 -19.39 0.78
N ILE A 178 1.26 -19.57 -0.51
CA ILE A 178 1.50 -18.56 -1.55
C ILE A 178 0.78 -17.25 -1.20
N ILE A 179 -0.51 -17.32 -0.84
CA ILE A 179 -1.28 -16.13 -0.47
C ILE A 179 -0.67 -15.45 0.75
N GLN A 180 -0.26 -16.22 1.76
CA GLN A 180 0.41 -15.66 2.94
C GLN A 180 1.70 -14.96 2.58
N GLU A 181 2.54 -15.57 1.73
CA GLU A 181 3.81 -14.98 1.31
C GLU A 181 3.57 -13.67 0.55
N LEU A 182 2.61 -13.64 -0.38
CA LEU A 182 2.24 -12.41 -1.10
C LEU A 182 1.82 -11.29 -0.14
N LEU A 183 0.99 -11.61 0.86
CA LEU A 183 0.52 -10.62 1.83
C LEU A 183 1.62 -10.17 2.80
N ASN A 184 2.50 -11.08 3.24
CA ASN A 184 3.65 -10.75 4.08
C ASN A 184 4.61 -9.78 3.37
N GLN A 185 4.95 -10.05 2.12
CA GLN A 185 5.84 -9.16 1.37
C GLN A 185 5.19 -7.80 1.08
N TRP A 186 3.86 -7.76 0.92
CA TRP A 186 3.13 -6.49 0.91
C TRP A 186 3.27 -5.73 2.24
N PHE A 187 3.24 -6.42 3.39
CA PHE A 187 3.45 -5.81 4.70
C PHE A 187 4.83 -5.21 4.87
N GLU A 188 5.88 -5.95 4.49
CA GLU A 188 7.26 -5.47 4.53
C GLU A 188 7.41 -4.17 3.72
N LEU A 189 6.84 -4.15 2.50
CA LEU A 189 6.83 -2.95 1.65
C LEU A 189 6.06 -1.78 2.30
N TRP A 190 4.91 -2.07 2.90
CA TRP A 190 4.08 -1.08 3.59
C TRP A 190 4.76 -0.50 4.84
N GLU A 191 5.42 -1.36 5.61
CA GLU A 191 6.18 -0.96 6.80
C GLU A 191 7.38 -0.08 6.42
N ALA A 192 8.14 -0.45 5.39
CA ALA A 192 9.21 0.37 4.87
C ALA A 192 8.74 1.76 4.44
N ARG A 193 7.56 1.85 3.80
CA ARG A 193 6.92 3.15 3.50
C ARG A 193 6.54 3.93 4.75
N ASN A 194 6.02 3.25 5.78
CA ASN A 194 5.65 3.92 7.03
C ASN A 194 6.88 4.43 7.78
N HIS A 195 7.99 3.69 7.74
CA HIS A 195 9.26 4.16 8.28
C HIS A 195 9.75 5.44 7.61
N ASP A 196 9.63 5.54 6.28
CA ASP A 196 10.00 6.78 5.58
C ASP A 196 9.07 7.95 5.94
N ARG A 197 7.78 7.69 6.15
CA ARG A 197 6.79 8.74 6.47
C ARG A 197 6.88 9.21 7.93
N HIS A 198 7.10 8.29 8.86
CA HIS A 198 6.91 8.54 10.29
C HIS A 198 8.20 8.37 11.11
N GLY A 199 9.30 7.91 10.50
CA GLY A 199 10.51 7.51 11.20
C GLY A 199 10.40 6.11 11.78
N LYS A 200 11.56 5.44 11.91
CA LYS A 200 11.68 4.08 12.47
C LYS A 200 12.20 4.09 13.91
N ASP A 201 13.09 5.02 14.23
CA ASP A 201 13.74 5.20 15.52
C ASP A 201 13.38 6.56 16.14
N ALA A 202 13.81 6.80 17.39
CA ALA A 202 13.46 8.03 18.11
C ALA A 202 13.90 9.30 17.36
N GLN A 203 15.08 9.29 16.76
CA GLN A 203 15.63 10.43 16.04
C GLN A 203 14.85 10.73 14.76
N THR A 204 14.63 9.71 13.93
CA THR A 204 13.87 9.86 12.66
C THR A 204 12.40 10.17 12.91
N LYS A 205 11.80 9.66 14.00
CA LYS A 205 10.45 10.05 14.44
C LYS A 205 10.37 11.52 14.83
N ALA A 206 11.36 12.02 15.57
CA ALA A 206 11.43 13.44 15.94
C ALA A 206 11.60 14.33 14.71
N GLN A 207 12.42 13.91 13.74
CA GLN A 207 12.59 14.61 12.45
C GLN A 207 11.29 14.63 11.63
N ALA A 208 10.61 13.49 11.49
CA ALA A 208 9.34 13.42 10.77
C ALA A 208 8.25 14.29 11.43
N ALA A 209 8.19 14.29 12.77
CA ALA A 209 7.28 15.16 13.51
C ALA A 209 7.60 16.65 13.30
N ASN A 210 8.89 17.03 13.30
CA ASN A 210 9.31 18.40 13.03
C ASN A 210 8.93 18.84 11.60
N GLN A 211 9.21 18.01 10.59
CA GLN A 211 8.84 18.29 9.19
C GLN A 211 7.33 18.49 9.02
N GLN A 212 6.53 17.62 9.66
CA GLN A 212 5.07 17.71 9.62
C GLN A 212 4.57 19.02 10.26
N VAL A 213 5.13 19.42 11.40
CA VAL A 213 4.80 20.68 12.08
C VAL A 213 5.20 21.89 11.24
N ILE A 214 6.36 21.88 10.59
CA ILE A 214 6.82 22.96 9.71
C ILE A 214 5.91 23.08 8.48
N HIS A 215 5.52 21.96 7.88
CA HIS A 215 4.58 21.95 6.75
C HIS A 215 3.22 22.54 7.14
N GLU A 216 2.69 22.17 8.31
CA GLU A 216 1.47 22.78 8.86
C GLU A 216 1.62 24.29 9.05
N LEU A 217 2.75 24.73 9.61
CA LEU A 217 3.03 26.15 9.78
C LEU A 217 3.05 26.89 8.44
N GLN A 218 3.70 26.33 7.43
CA GLN A 218 3.75 26.89 6.06
C GLN A 218 2.35 27.09 5.49
N LEU A 219 1.50 26.08 5.57
CA LEU A 219 0.11 26.18 5.07
C LEU A 219 -0.68 27.31 5.75
N LEU A 220 -0.50 27.51 7.06
CA LEU A 220 -1.17 28.59 7.78
C LEU A 220 -0.69 29.96 7.31
N TYR A 221 0.63 30.15 7.18
CA TYR A 221 1.17 31.42 6.69
C TYR A 221 0.76 31.71 5.25
N ASP A 222 0.86 30.72 4.37
CA ASP A 222 0.50 30.88 2.95
C ASP A 222 -0.98 31.26 2.79
N LYS A 223 -1.85 30.69 3.61
CA LYS A 223 -3.30 30.95 3.55
C LYS A 223 -3.68 32.30 4.15
N TYR A 224 -3.12 32.65 5.31
CA TYR A 224 -3.63 33.75 6.13
C TYR A 224 -2.83 35.04 6.01
N THR A 225 -1.60 35.02 5.51
CA THR A 225 -0.80 36.24 5.36
C THR A 225 -1.49 37.23 4.42
N GLY A 226 -1.76 38.45 4.90
CA GLY A 226 -2.45 39.50 4.14
C GLY A 226 -3.97 39.36 4.08
N ASN A 227 -4.54 38.28 4.61
CA ASN A 227 -5.98 37.98 4.53
C ASN A 227 -6.69 37.96 5.90
N LEU A 228 -6.02 38.41 6.97
CA LEU A 228 -6.60 38.49 8.32
C LEU A 228 -7.13 39.91 8.59
N ARG A 229 -8.05 40.03 9.56
CA ARG A 229 -8.42 41.35 10.09
C ARG A 229 -7.21 42.02 10.74
N THR A 230 -7.14 43.35 10.68
CA THR A 230 -6.04 44.16 11.22
C THR A 230 -5.72 43.83 12.67
N GLU A 231 -6.73 43.58 13.50
CA GLU A 231 -6.60 43.24 14.92
C GLU A 231 -5.90 41.91 15.20
N GLN A 232 -5.89 40.98 14.23
CA GLN A 232 -5.24 39.66 14.38
C GLN A 232 -3.99 39.52 13.49
N ALA A 233 -3.66 40.52 12.66
CA ALA A 233 -2.47 40.51 11.82
C ALA A 233 -1.17 40.33 12.62
N TRP A 234 -1.15 40.70 13.91
CA TRP A 234 -0.01 40.52 14.80
C TRP A 234 0.39 39.04 15.00
N LEU A 235 -0.54 38.10 14.85
CA LEU A 235 -0.28 36.66 15.01
C LEU A 235 0.75 36.14 13.99
N LEU A 236 0.85 36.78 12.81
CA LEU A 236 1.78 36.43 11.74
C LEU A 236 2.95 37.41 11.61
N GLN A 237 3.13 38.35 12.56
CA GLN A 237 4.26 39.30 12.52
C GLN A 237 5.62 38.62 12.61
N THR A 238 5.75 37.54 13.38
CA THR A 238 6.99 36.75 13.36
C THR A 238 7.13 36.11 11.98
N PRO A 239 8.21 36.37 11.24
CA PRO A 239 8.40 35.74 9.93
C PRO A 239 8.49 34.21 10.04
N ILE A 240 7.98 33.51 9.02
CA ILE A 240 7.93 32.04 9.02
C ILE A 240 9.31 31.40 9.17
N ASN A 241 10.33 31.96 8.53
CA ASN A 241 11.73 31.51 8.63
C ASN A 241 12.30 31.58 10.05
N THR A 242 11.78 32.48 10.89
CA THR A 242 12.11 32.54 12.32
C THR A 242 11.30 31.53 13.11
N ARG A 243 9.99 31.45 12.87
CA ARG A 243 9.11 30.55 13.63
C ARG A 243 9.37 29.07 13.34
N SER A 244 9.81 28.73 12.11
CA SER A 244 10.20 27.36 11.74
C SER A 244 11.46 26.85 12.46
N GLN A 245 12.23 27.75 13.08
CA GLN A 245 13.43 27.38 13.86
C GLN A 245 13.11 27.10 15.34
N TRP A 246 11.88 27.37 15.78
CA TRP A 246 11.48 27.09 17.16
C TRP A 246 11.48 25.58 17.47
N PRO A 247 11.58 25.19 18.74
CA PRO A 247 11.38 23.80 19.13
C PRO A 247 10.03 23.29 18.61
N THR A 248 10.00 22.04 18.13
CA THR A 248 8.80 21.41 17.57
C THR A 248 7.58 21.53 18.49
N ALA A 249 7.78 21.39 19.80
CA ALA A 249 6.73 21.54 20.80
C ALA A 249 6.16 22.96 20.85
N SER A 250 7.01 23.98 20.75
CA SER A 250 6.62 25.39 20.74
C SER A 250 5.83 25.74 19.49
N ILE A 251 6.25 25.26 18.31
CA ILE A 251 5.48 25.47 17.07
C ILE A 251 4.12 24.77 17.17
N ARG A 252 4.08 23.51 17.67
CA ARG A 252 2.84 22.76 17.83
C ARG A 252 1.88 23.46 18.80
N GLN A 253 2.37 23.97 19.93
CA GLN A 253 1.58 24.75 20.87
C GLN A 253 1.04 26.02 20.21
N TRP A 254 1.87 26.73 19.46
CA TRP A 254 1.45 27.93 18.73
C TRP A 254 0.33 27.62 17.73
N ILE A 255 0.49 26.59 16.90
CA ILE A 255 -0.54 26.14 15.94
C ILE A 255 -1.85 25.84 16.67
N ASN A 256 -1.81 24.97 17.70
CA ASN A 256 -3.01 24.57 18.43
C ASN A 256 -3.72 25.74 19.12
N THR A 257 -2.96 26.76 19.54
CA THR A 257 -3.52 27.93 20.24
C THR A 257 -4.17 28.90 19.25
N TRP A 258 -3.55 29.10 18.09
CA TRP A 258 -3.90 30.23 17.22
C TRP A 258 -4.58 29.83 15.91
N GLU A 259 -4.50 28.57 15.46
CA GLU A 259 -5.21 28.11 14.26
C GLU A 259 -6.71 28.42 14.29
N PRO A 260 -7.47 28.19 15.39
CA PRO A 260 -8.89 28.55 15.44
C PRO A 260 -9.14 30.06 15.29
N VAL A 261 -8.27 30.89 15.88
CA VAL A 261 -8.36 32.36 15.81
C VAL A 261 -8.06 32.88 14.40
N LEU A 262 -7.08 32.25 13.72
CA LEU A 262 -6.75 32.56 12.33
C LEU A 262 -7.91 32.20 11.40
N GLU A 263 -8.54 31.04 11.61
CA GLU A 263 -9.72 30.59 10.85
C GLU A 263 -10.91 31.56 11.00
N GLU A 264 -11.25 31.93 12.23
CA GLU A 264 -12.35 32.86 12.53
C GLU A 264 -12.10 34.26 11.94
N SER A 265 -10.89 34.78 12.10
CA SER A 265 -10.50 36.10 11.56
C SER A 265 -10.57 36.12 10.04
N TYR A 266 -10.07 35.07 9.37
CA TYR A 266 -10.13 34.92 7.92
C TYR A 266 -11.57 34.81 7.40
N ALA A 267 -12.41 34.00 8.05
CA ALA A 267 -13.81 33.85 7.68
C ALA A 267 -14.57 35.19 7.79
N THR A 268 -14.37 35.92 8.89
CA THR A 268 -14.99 37.23 9.10
C THR A 268 -14.51 38.26 8.08
N GLN A 269 -13.22 38.26 7.72
CA GLN A 269 -12.67 39.16 6.71
C GLN A 269 -13.31 38.93 5.33
N LEU A 270 -13.59 37.67 4.96
CA LEU A 270 -14.29 37.33 3.71
C LEU A 270 -15.77 37.74 3.69
N GLU A 271 -16.42 37.83 4.85
CA GLU A 271 -17.81 38.27 4.95
C GLU A 271 -17.96 39.79 4.94
N THR A 272 -16.94 40.51 5.41
CA THR A 272 -16.97 41.96 5.63
C THR A 272 -16.25 42.79 4.56
N GLY A 273 -15.46 42.15 3.69
CA GLY A 273 -14.73 42.77 2.57
C GLY A 273 -15.31 42.41 1.21
#